data_AF-B9TIU9-F1
#
_entry.id   AF-B9TIU9-F1
#
_cell.length_a   1.000
_cell.length_b   1.000
_cell.length_c   1.000
_cell.angle_alpha   90.00
_cell.angle_beta   90.00
_cell.angle_gamma   90.00
#
_symmetry.space_group_name_H-M   'P 1'
#
loop_
_entity.id
_entity.type
_entity.pdbx_description
1 polymer ?
#
loop_
_entity_poly.entity_id
_entity_poly.type
_entity_poly.pdbx_seq_one_letter_code
_entity_poly.pdbx_strand_id
1 'polypeptide(L)'
;VARLDRLWIECHTAADAQPLSAEHLATLAPEALGATCLRPHPATRWLTSDQHPAGAIWIANREQREFVSSAIWHGDSVLLTRIDGAVHWRLIEAGVTAFLDAGLCGDALEAAAMHGLSLQPDLDIAATLAMLLQAGALTTLPESP
;
A
#
# COMPACT_ATOMS: atom_id res chain seq x y z
N VAL A 1 2.63 -2.69 -17.38
CA VAL A 1 2.62 -4.16 -17.23
C VAL A 1 4.00 -4.71 -16.82
N ALA A 2 5.06 -4.70 -17.64
CA ALA A 2 6.38 -5.25 -17.25
C ALA A 2 6.97 -4.73 -15.92
N ARG A 3 6.73 -3.45 -15.58
CA ARG A 3 7.11 -2.89 -14.26
C ARG A 3 6.43 -3.62 -13.10
N LEU A 4 5.17 -4.02 -13.25
CA LEU A 4 4.42 -4.78 -12.23
C LEU A 4 4.96 -6.19 -12.08
N ASP A 5 5.37 -6.86 -13.16
CA ASP A 5 6.01 -8.18 -13.08
C ASP A 5 7.31 -8.12 -12.27
N ARG A 6 8.13 -7.08 -12.50
CA ARG A 6 9.33 -6.84 -11.69
C ARG A 6 8.98 -6.60 -10.22
N LEU A 7 7.99 -5.76 -9.93
CA LEU A 7 7.56 -5.49 -8.55
C LEU A 7 7.02 -6.74 -7.86
N TRP A 8 6.36 -7.63 -8.60
CA TRP A 8 5.93 -8.92 -8.07
C TRP A 8 7.13 -9.78 -7.64
N ILE A 9 8.18 -9.87 -8.46
CA ILE A 9 9.41 -10.60 -8.11
C ILE A 9 10.07 -9.97 -6.88
N GLU A 10 10.17 -8.64 -6.83
CA GLU A 10 10.76 -7.92 -5.70
C GLU A 10 9.96 -8.09 -4.41
N CYS A 11 8.63 -8.08 -4.50
CA CYS A 11 7.74 -8.40 -3.39
C CYS A 11 7.96 -9.84 -2.91
N HIS A 12 8.03 -10.80 -3.85
CA HIS A 12 8.22 -12.21 -3.54
C HIS A 12 9.58 -12.50 -2.88
N THR A 13 10.63 -11.78 -3.28
CA THR A 13 12.02 -12.02 -2.84
C THR A 13 12.51 -11.03 -1.77
N ALA A 14 11.67 -10.10 -1.32
CA ALA A 14 12.03 -9.13 -0.29
C ALA A 14 12.45 -9.81 1.02
N ALA A 15 13.26 -9.09 1.82
CA ALA A 15 13.59 -9.51 3.17
C ALA A 15 12.32 -9.66 4.03
N ASP A 16 12.34 -10.62 4.96
CA ASP A 16 11.29 -10.77 5.94
C ASP A 16 11.41 -9.67 7.02
N ALA A 17 10.26 -9.17 7.46
CA ALA A 17 10.12 -8.34 8.65
C ALA A 17 8.80 -8.68 9.33
N GLN A 18 8.65 -8.27 10.59
CA GLN A 18 7.39 -8.47 11.30
C GLN A 18 6.37 -7.42 10.83
N PRO A 19 5.21 -7.81 10.30
CA PRO A 19 4.16 -6.86 9.98
C PRO A 19 3.67 -6.15 11.25
N LEU A 20 3.32 -4.88 11.11
CA LEU A 20 2.71 -4.09 12.17
C LEU A 20 1.35 -4.68 12.56
N SER A 21 1.13 -4.92 13.85
CA SER A 21 -0.16 -5.43 14.33
C SER A 21 -1.13 -4.28 14.66
N ALA A 22 -2.41 -4.48 14.32
CA ALA A 22 -3.47 -3.56 14.71
C ALA A 22 -3.60 -3.45 16.24
N GLU A 23 -3.37 -4.55 16.95
CA GLU A 23 -3.36 -4.60 18.41
C GLU A 23 -2.32 -3.66 19.00
N HIS A 24 -1.11 -3.61 18.43
CA HIS A 24 -0.07 -2.69 18.91
C HIS A 24 -0.51 -1.23 18.77
N LEU A 25 -1.04 -0.84 17.61
CA LEU A 25 -1.54 0.52 17.40
C LEU A 25 -2.71 0.86 18.35
N ALA A 26 -3.58 -0.11 18.64
CA ALA A 26 -4.71 0.09 19.55
C ALA A 26 -4.28 0.34 21.02
N THR A 27 -3.04 0.03 21.39
CA THR A 27 -2.50 0.35 22.72
C THR A 27 -1.99 1.80 22.85
N LEU A 28 -1.80 2.50 21.72
CA LEU A 28 -1.25 3.85 21.71
C LEU A 28 -2.34 4.88 22.04
N ALA A 29 -1.98 5.90 22.82
CA ALA A 29 -2.81 7.09 22.97
C ALA A 29 -2.94 7.82 21.61
N PRO A 30 -4.05 8.53 21.33
CA PRO A 30 -4.28 9.19 20.04
C PRO A 30 -3.13 10.10 19.59
N GLU A 31 -2.53 10.85 20.51
CA GLU A 31 -1.41 11.75 20.21
C GLU A 31 -0.14 10.97 19.84
N ALA A 32 0.11 9.85 20.52
CA ALA A 32 1.23 8.96 20.23
C ALA A 32 1.02 8.22 18.89
N LEU A 33 -0.23 7.83 18.61
CA LEU A 33 -0.60 7.19 17.36
C LEU A 33 -0.36 8.13 16.17
N GLY A 34 -0.82 9.39 16.25
CA GLY A 34 -0.59 10.40 15.21
C GLY A 34 0.89 10.66 14.96
N ALA A 35 1.72 10.64 16.00
CA ALA A 35 3.17 10.82 15.93
C ALA A 35 3.95 9.58 15.48
N THR A 36 3.30 8.41 15.32
CA THR A 36 3.98 7.17 14.97
C THR A 36 4.42 7.19 13.50
N CYS A 37 5.72 6.96 13.25
CA CYS A 37 6.25 6.81 11.89
C CYS A 37 6.02 5.38 11.39
N LEU A 38 5.02 5.18 10.54
CA LEU A 38 4.77 3.90 9.88
C LEU A 38 5.66 3.78 8.64
N ARG A 39 6.22 2.60 8.40
CA ARG A 39 6.99 2.31 7.19
C ARG A 39 6.28 1.23 6.37
N PRO A 40 6.32 1.30 5.04
CA PRO A 40 5.98 0.15 4.21
C PRO A 40 6.86 -1.04 4.59
N HIS A 41 6.25 -2.21 4.76
CA HIS A 41 6.97 -3.46 4.96
C HIS A 41 7.95 -3.70 3.78
N PRO A 42 9.12 -4.34 3.97
CA PRO A 42 10.09 -4.56 2.88
C PRO A 42 9.54 -5.31 1.66
N ALA A 43 8.49 -6.12 1.86
CA ALA A 43 7.76 -6.80 0.80
C ALA A 43 6.59 -5.98 0.19
N THR A 44 6.33 -4.77 0.66
CA THR A 44 5.31 -3.88 0.10
C THR A 44 5.84 -3.17 -1.13
N ARG A 45 5.11 -3.28 -2.24
CA ARG A 45 5.40 -2.54 -3.48
C ARG A 45 4.11 -1.91 -3.98
N TRP A 46 4.21 -0.75 -4.58
CA TRP A 46 3.08 -0.17 -5.31
C TRP A 46 3.55 0.51 -6.59
N LEU A 47 2.63 0.67 -7.52
CA LEU A 47 2.87 1.39 -8.77
C LEU A 47 1.60 2.12 -9.18
N THR A 48 1.77 3.42 -9.43
CA THR A 48 0.77 4.27 -10.10
C THR A 48 1.11 4.39 -11.58
N SER A 49 0.08 4.30 -12.41
CA SER A 49 0.11 4.62 -13.83
C SER A 49 -0.93 5.69 -14.10
N ASP A 50 -0.51 6.90 -14.48
CA ASP A 50 -1.44 8.05 -14.55
C ASP A 50 -2.43 7.98 -15.73
N GLN A 51 -2.01 7.36 -16.84
CA GLN A 51 -2.73 7.44 -18.13
C GLN A 51 -3.32 6.11 -18.59
N HIS A 52 -2.93 5.00 -17.95
CA HIS A 52 -3.27 3.67 -18.43
C HIS A 52 -3.72 2.79 -17.27
N PRO A 53 -4.71 1.90 -17.49
CA PRO A 53 -5.18 0.93 -16.51
C PRO A 53 -4.20 -0.25 -16.43
N ALA A 54 -2.92 0.05 -16.22
CA ALA A 54 -1.82 -0.91 -16.28
C ALA A 54 -1.96 -1.98 -15.20
N GLY A 55 -2.52 -1.60 -14.04
CA GLY A 55 -2.85 -2.48 -12.94
C GLY A 55 -3.97 -3.44 -13.26
N ALA A 56 -5.12 -2.93 -13.69
CA ALA A 56 -6.29 -3.73 -14.01
C ALA A 56 -5.99 -4.73 -15.15
N ILE A 57 -5.25 -4.30 -16.18
CA ILE A 57 -4.79 -5.19 -17.26
C ILE A 57 -3.87 -6.29 -16.70
N TRP A 58 -2.91 -5.94 -15.86
CA TRP A 58 -1.97 -6.90 -15.28
C TRP A 58 -2.70 -7.91 -14.37
N ILE A 59 -3.60 -7.45 -13.50
CA ILE A 59 -4.41 -8.29 -12.62
C ILE A 59 -5.27 -9.27 -13.43
N ALA A 60 -5.99 -8.78 -14.45
CA ALA A 60 -6.81 -9.62 -15.32
C ALA A 60 -5.98 -10.73 -15.99
N ASN A 61 -4.77 -10.39 -16.46
CA ASN A 61 -3.85 -11.38 -17.04
C ASN A 61 -3.39 -12.43 -16.02
N ARG A 62 -3.03 -12.02 -14.80
CA ARG A 62 -2.59 -12.94 -13.72
C ARG A 62 -3.71 -13.89 -13.29
N GLU A 63 -4.94 -13.40 -13.28
CA GLU A 63 -6.13 -14.16 -12.88
C GLU A 63 -6.78 -14.93 -14.03
N GLN A 64 -6.19 -14.89 -15.24
CA GLN A 64 -6.76 -15.52 -16.44
C GLN A 64 -8.20 -15.07 -16.73
N ARG A 65 -8.50 -13.79 -16.42
CA ARG A 65 -9.81 -13.17 -16.67
C ARG A 65 -9.75 -12.30 -17.92
N GLU A 66 -10.88 -12.19 -18.60
CA GLU A 66 -11.02 -11.24 -19.70
C GLU A 66 -10.97 -9.81 -19.15
N PHE A 67 -10.12 -8.98 -19.74
CA PHE A 67 -10.11 -7.55 -19.46
C PHE A 67 -11.20 -6.88 -20.30
N VAL A 68 -12.29 -6.49 -19.65
CA VAL A 68 -13.39 -5.81 -20.33
C VAL A 68 -13.04 -4.33 -20.49
N SER A 69 -12.69 -3.93 -21.71
CA SER A 69 -12.26 -2.56 -22.05
C SER A 69 -13.37 -1.50 -21.94
N SER A 70 -14.60 -1.89 -21.55
CA SER A 70 -15.67 -0.94 -21.24
C SER A 70 -15.45 -0.22 -19.92
N ALA A 71 -14.47 -0.66 -19.11
CA ALA A 71 -13.93 0.14 -18.02
C ALA A 71 -13.20 1.36 -18.60
N ILE A 72 -13.54 2.54 -18.10
CA ILE A 72 -12.97 3.83 -18.51
C ILE A 72 -11.44 3.71 -18.55
N TRP A 73 -10.84 4.04 -19.69
CA TRP A 73 -9.39 3.98 -19.88
C TRP A 73 -8.71 5.10 -19.08
N HIS A 74 -8.56 4.90 -17.78
CA HIS A 74 -7.94 5.83 -16.85
C HIS A 74 -6.73 5.18 -16.17
N GLY A 75 -5.90 6.02 -15.56
CA GLY A 75 -4.81 5.56 -14.70
C GLY A 75 -5.28 4.80 -13.47
N ASP A 76 -4.47 3.86 -13.00
CA ASP A 76 -4.72 3.09 -11.78
C ASP A 76 -3.44 2.89 -10.95
N SER A 77 -3.65 2.53 -9.69
CA SER A 77 -2.59 2.18 -8.75
C SER A 77 -2.77 0.75 -8.27
N VAL A 78 -1.68 -0.01 -8.18
CA VAL A 78 -1.67 -1.37 -7.64
C VAL A 78 -0.80 -1.44 -6.41
N LEU A 79 -1.30 -2.07 -5.35
CA LEU A 79 -0.54 -2.51 -4.20
C LEU A 79 -0.23 -4.00 -4.33
N LEU A 80 1.02 -4.37 -4.03
CA LEU A 80 1.48 -5.74 -3.88
C LEU A 80 2.07 -5.91 -2.47
N THR A 81 1.68 -6.99 -1.80
CA THR A 81 2.18 -7.37 -0.47
C THR A 81 2.45 -8.86 -0.40
N ARG A 82 3.16 -9.31 0.63
CA ARG A 82 3.46 -10.72 0.86
C ARG A 82 2.94 -11.17 2.22
N ILE A 83 2.06 -12.15 2.23
CA ILE A 83 1.54 -12.82 3.44
C ILE A 83 1.86 -14.29 3.32
N ASP A 84 2.48 -14.88 4.34
CA ASP A 84 2.84 -16.31 4.40
C ASP A 84 3.57 -16.83 3.13
N GLY A 85 4.45 -16.00 2.57
CA GLY A 85 5.24 -16.31 1.36
C GLY A 85 4.50 -16.15 0.03
N ALA A 86 3.18 -15.91 0.05
CA ALA A 86 2.38 -15.66 -1.13
C ALA A 86 2.27 -14.15 -1.41
N VAL A 87 2.42 -13.76 -2.68
CA VAL A 87 2.23 -12.37 -3.09
C VAL A 87 0.76 -12.13 -3.41
N HIS A 88 0.18 -11.15 -2.74
CA HIS A 88 -1.17 -10.66 -2.95
C HIS A 88 -1.14 -9.31 -3.66
N TRP A 89 -2.19 -8.99 -4.42
CA TRP A 89 -2.30 -7.72 -5.12
C TRP A 89 -3.72 -7.16 -5.06
N ARG A 90 -3.85 -5.85 -5.15
CA ARG A 90 -5.13 -5.16 -5.31
C ARG A 90 -4.95 -3.80 -5.96
N LEU A 91 -6.01 -3.30 -6.59
CA LEU A 91 -6.09 -1.89 -6.92
C LEU A 91 -6.25 -1.07 -5.64
N ILE A 92 -5.61 0.09 -5.61
CA ILE A 92 -5.70 1.07 -4.53
C ILE A 92 -5.99 2.45 -5.09
N GLU A 93 -6.50 3.32 -4.23
CA GLU A 93 -6.87 4.69 -4.60
C GLU A 93 -5.66 5.62 -4.53
N ALA A 94 -5.75 6.78 -5.19
CA ALA A 94 -4.65 7.75 -5.24
C ALA A 94 -4.25 8.23 -3.83
N GLY A 95 -5.22 8.45 -2.95
CA GLY A 95 -4.99 8.83 -1.56
C GLY A 95 -4.20 7.78 -0.77
N VAL A 96 -4.49 6.49 -0.99
CA VAL A 96 -3.73 5.37 -0.38
C VAL A 96 -2.28 5.37 -0.87
N THR A 97 -2.07 5.69 -2.14
CA THR A 97 -0.73 5.75 -2.73
C THR A 97 0.10 6.87 -2.07
N ALA A 98 -0.46 8.07 -1.94
CA ALA A 98 0.20 9.19 -1.26
C ALA A 98 0.47 8.91 0.23
N PHE A 99 -0.44 8.20 0.91
CA PHE A 99 -0.22 7.74 2.27
C PHE A 99 1.02 6.82 2.37
N LEU A 100 1.17 5.88 1.45
CA LEU A 100 2.33 4.97 1.40
C LEU A 100 3.62 5.70 1.05
N ASP A 101 3.58 6.68 0.14
CA ASP A 101 4.73 7.50 -0.22
C ASP A 101 5.23 8.32 0.99
N ALA A 102 4.33 8.94 1.75
CA ALA A 102 4.67 9.66 2.99
C ALA A 102 5.28 8.71 4.05
N GLY A 103 4.69 7.53 4.21
CA GLY A 103 5.23 6.48 5.07
C GLY A 103 6.65 6.07 4.66
N LEU A 104 6.94 5.97 3.36
CA LEU A 104 8.28 5.68 2.85
C LEU A 104 9.29 6.80 3.17
N CYS A 105 8.85 8.06 3.13
CA CYS A 105 9.71 9.23 3.34
C CYS A 105 10.19 9.41 4.77
N GLY A 106 9.46 8.91 5.76
CA GLY A 106 9.76 9.40 7.11
C GLY A 106 8.55 9.55 7.99
N ASP A 107 7.43 9.91 7.37
CA ASP A 107 6.49 10.81 8.01
C ASP A 107 5.66 10.12 9.09
N ALA A 108 5.22 10.94 10.05
CA ALA A 108 4.28 10.51 11.07
C ALA A 108 2.92 10.18 10.44
N LEU A 109 2.17 9.29 11.09
CA LEU A 109 0.86 8.84 10.62
C LEU A 109 -0.09 10.01 10.33
N GLU A 110 -0.09 11.05 11.15
CA GLU A 110 -0.91 12.24 10.93
C GLU A 110 -0.55 12.95 9.61
N ALA A 111 0.74 13.14 9.32
CA ALA A 111 1.20 13.75 8.08
C ALA A 111 0.89 12.86 6.87
N ALA A 112 1.08 11.54 6.99
CA ALA A 112 0.72 10.59 5.92
C ALA A 112 -0.79 10.62 5.61
N ALA A 113 -1.64 10.73 6.65
CA ALA A 113 -3.08 10.90 6.49
C ALA A 113 -3.42 12.22 5.77
N MET A 114 -2.75 13.32 6.14
CA MET A 114 -2.92 14.62 5.46
C MET A 114 -2.51 14.55 3.97
N HIS A 115 -1.43 13.84 3.63
CA HIS A 115 -1.02 13.65 2.24
C HIS A 115 -2.08 12.87 1.44
N GLY A 116 -2.61 11.79 2.01
CA GLY A 116 -3.71 11.03 1.40
C GLY A 116 -4.95 11.89 1.17
N LEU A 117 -5.39 12.63 2.20
CA LEU A 117 -6.55 13.54 2.12
C LEU A 117 -6.34 14.71 1.14
N SER A 118 -5.11 15.19 0.97
CA SER A 118 -4.81 16.25 0.02
C SER A 118 -5.01 15.81 -1.43
N LEU A 119 -4.77 14.54 -1.75
CA LEU A 119 -5.06 14.00 -3.08
C LEU A 119 -6.51 13.52 -3.20
N GLN A 120 -7.09 13.07 -2.10
CA GLN A 120 -8.43 12.49 -2.07
C GLN A 120 -9.16 12.91 -0.79
N PRO A 121 -9.93 14.02 -0.82
CA PRO A 121 -10.57 14.58 0.37
C PRO A 121 -11.60 13.68 1.05
N ASP A 122 -12.16 12.71 0.34
CA ASP A 122 -13.12 11.72 0.84
C ASP A 122 -12.46 10.38 1.26
N LEU A 123 -11.13 10.32 1.30
CA LEU A 123 -10.39 9.13 1.74
C LEU A 123 -10.72 8.80 3.19
N ASP A 124 -11.24 7.59 3.43
CA ASP A 124 -11.39 7.05 4.77
C ASP A 124 -10.04 6.55 5.30
N ILE A 125 -9.43 7.35 6.16
CA ILE A 125 -8.12 7.05 6.77
C ILE A 125 -8.17 5.79 7.64
N ALA A 126 -9.27 5.57 8.36
CA ALA A 126 -9.41 4.41 9.23
C ALA A 126 -9.52 3.13 8.40
N ALA A 127 -10.34 3.15 7.35
CA ALA A 127 -10.46 2.03 6.42
C ALA A 127 -9.15 1.78 5.65
N THR A 128 -8.44 2.85 5.25
CA THR A 128 -7.12 2.76 4.60
C THR A 128 -6.11 2.08 5.50
N LEU A 129 -5.97 2.54 6.75
CA LEU A 129 -5.04 1.96 7.70
C LEU A 129 -5.39 0.49 8.01
N ALA A 130 -6.66 0.19 8.24
CA ALA A 130 -7.12 -1.19 8.45
C ALA A 130 -6.81 -2.11 7.26
N MET A 131 -7.03 -1.62 6.04
CA MET A 131 -6.72 -2.35 4.81
C MET A 131 -5.22 -2.63 4.68
N LEU A 132 -4.37 -1.64 4.94
CA LEU A 132 -2.91 -1.80 4.87
C LEU A 132 -2.38 -2.76 5.94
N LEU A 133 -2.93 -2.72 7.15
CA LEU A 133 -2.59 -3.67 8.22
C LEU A 133 -2.99 -5.11 7.85
N GLN A 134 -4.21 -5.30 7.36
CA GLN A 134 -4.69 -6.62 6.91
C GLN A 134 -3.89 -7.17 5.72
N ALA A 135 -3.41 -6.28 4.85
CA ALA A 135 -2.56 -6.64 3.72
C ALA A 135 -1.10 -6.95 4.14
N GLY A 136 -0.72 -6.77 5.42
CA GLY A 136 0.66 -6.90 5.88
C GLY A 136 1.58 -5.82 5.27
N ALA A 137 1.01 -4.68 4.89
CA ALA A 137 1.70 -3.67 4.08
C ALA A 137 2.66 -2.79 4.89
N LEU A 138 2.56 -2.80 6.22
CA LEU A 138 3.24 -1.87 7.12
C LEU A 138 4.12 -2.60 8.13
N THR A 139 5.18 -1.94 8.57
CA THR A 139 6.08 -2.34 9.65
C THR A 139 6.38 -1.12 10.52
N THR A 140 6.87 -1.33 11.74
CA THR A 140 7.48 -0.27 12.53
C THR A 140 8.91 -0.01 12.06
N LEU A 141 9.41 1.20 12.30
CA LEU A 141 10.85 1.46 12.25
C LEU A 141 11.54 0.55 13.28
N PRO A 142 12.66 -0.12 12.97
CA PRO A 142 13.48 -0.69 14.04
C PRO A 142 13.84 0.42 15.03
N GLU A 143 13.73 0.14 16.34
CA GLU A 143 14.27 1.04 17.36
C GLU A 143 15.74 1.29 17.03
N SER A 144 16.11 2.56 16.84
CA SER A 144 17.52 2.92 16.72
C SER A 144 18.23 2.50 18.02
N PRO A 145 19.38 1.80 17.94
CA PRO A 145 20.12 1.34 19.12
C PRO A 145 20.67 2.49 19.98
#